data_AF-A0A7R8X5Q1-F1
#
_entry.id   AF-A0A7R8X5Q1-F1
#
_cell.length_a   1.000
_cell.length_b   1.000
_cell.length_c   1.000
_cell.angle_alpha   90.00
_cell.angle_beta   90.00
_cell.angle_gamma   90.00
#
_symmetry.space_group_name_H-M   'P 1'
#
loop_
_entity.id
_entity.type
_entity.pdbx_description
1 polymer ?
#
loop_
_entity_poly.entity_id
_entity_poly.type
_entity_poly.pdbx_seq_one_letter_code
_entity_poly.pdbx_strand_id
1 'polypeptide(L)'
;MDLKESEPHALLDLCSQLQSGRHCDPIVCQAKINKYLSRVTSCKTAFLFLVSEEGLELSCGVVGDKPLASDVKIPVSLASSSSRCVSKTSNSLGSAVLENQVISFLELNPAHRQAVLNLLGFPIHSFLCVPISCPDKNESGAPVSLLACLAQKAGRPSFTSRDAALVRECFRVVLGPLMAALACSEERRLRKQCQSLLTVARNLFKHLSELFFVANFLD
;
A
#
# COMPACT_ATOMS: atom_id res chain seq x y z
N MET A 1 -12.86 -33.38 5.62
CA MET A 1 -12.45 -32.26 4.75
C MET A 1 -13.35 -31.10 5.12
N ASP A 2 -12.98 -30.33 6.14
CA ASP A 2 -13.81 -29.24 6.66
C ASP A 2 -13.40 -27.91 6.02
N LEU A 3 -14.15 -27.54 4.99
CA LEU A 3 -14.27 -26.15 4.56
C LEU A 3 -14.94 -25.38 5.70
N LYS A 4 -14.16 -24.88 6.68
CA LYS A 4 -14.62 -23.72 7.45
C LYS A 4 -14.89 -22.61 6.43
N GLU A 5 -16.14 -22.34 6.12
CA GLU A 5 -16.51 -21.32 5.15
C GLU A 5 -15.84 -19.99 5.51
N SER A 6 -15.37 -19.26 4.50
CA SER A 6 -15.01 -17.86 4.70
C SER A 6 -16.25 -17.16 5.23
N GLU A 7 -16.28 -16.73 6.49
CA GLU A 7 -17.46 -16.11 7.12
C GLU A 7 -17.93 -14.91 6.27
N PRO A 8 -18.98 -15.05 5.45
CA PRO A 8 -19.33 -14.03 4.46
C PRO A 8 -19.82 -12.76 5.14
N HIS A 9 -20.45 -12.89 6.32
CA HIS A 9 -20.90 -11.79 7.16
C HIS A 9 -19.74 -10.87 7.56
N ALA A 10 -18.61 -11.43 7.97
CA ALA A 10 -17.44 -10.66 8.40
C ALA A 10 -16.85 -9.81 7.27
N LEU A 11 -16.89 -10.30 6.03
CA LEU A 11 -16.42 -9.57 4.84
C LEU A 11 -17.42 -8.50 4.40
N LEU A 12 -18.72 -8.80 4.45
CA LEU A 12 -19.78 -7.83 4.18
C LEU A 12 -19.78 -6.70 5.21
N ASP A 13 -19.54 -7.02 6.48
CA ASP A 13 -19.38 -6.02 7.54
C ASP A 13 -18.19 -5.10 7.25
N LEU A 14 -17.06 -5.64 6.79
CA LEU A 14 -15.91 -4.84 6.37
C LEU A 14 -16.29 -3.91 5.21
N CYS A 15 -16.96 -4.44 4.17
CA CYS A 15 -17.41 -3.64 3.04
C CYS A 15 -18.33 -2.50 3.48
N SER A 16 -19.30 -2.78 4.36
CA SER A 16 -20.19 -1.75 4.88
C SER A 16 -19.40 -0.67 5.61
N GLN A 17 -18.40 -1.04 6.43
CA GLN A 17 -17.55 -0.11 7.17
C GLN A 17 -16.63 0.73 6.27
N LEU A 18 -16.26 0.23 5.10
CA LEU A 18 -15.46 0.97 4.12
C LEU A 18 -16.31 1.94 3.29
N GLN A 19 -17.59 1.62 3.07
CA GLN A 19 -18.53 2.42 2.27
C GLN A 19 -19.33 3.44 3.07
N SER A 20 -19.44 3.27 4.40
CA SER A 20 -20.29 4.10 5.28
C SER A 20 -19.85 5.57 5.42
N GLY A 21 -18.72 5.98 4.84
CA GLY A 21 -18.23 7.36 4.90
C GLY A 21 -18.08 7.96 3.50
N ARG A 22 -18.68 9.14 3.28
CA ARG A 22 -18.58 9.89 2.01
C ARG A 22 -17.15 10.37 1.67
N HIS A 23 -16.19 10.10 2.55
CA HIS A 23 -14.74 10.19 2.35
C HIS A 23 -14.06 9.19 3.30
N CYS A 24 -13.79 7.97 2.85
CA CYS A 24 -12.97 7.03 3.64
C CYS A 24 -11.52 7.54 3.62
N ASP A 25 -10.97 7.86 4.78
CA ASP A 25 -9.55 8.15 4.95
C ASP A 25 -8.75 6.87 4.63
N PRO A 26 -7.83 6.87 3.65
CA PRO A 26 -7.11 5.67 3.23
C PRO A 26 -6.39 4.98 4.40
N ILE A 27 -5.93 5.73 5.40
CA ILE A 27 -5.29 5.18 6.60
C ILE A 27 -6.29 4.34 7.40
N VAL A 28 -7.49 4.87 7.61
CA VAL A 28 -8.57 4.18 8.32
C VAL A 28 -9.05 2.96 7.52
N CYS A 29 -9.16 3.09 6.20
CA CYS A 29 -9.54 1.97 5.34
C CYS A 29 -8.50 0.83 5.45
N GLN A 30 -7.20 1.15 5.36
CA GLN A 30 -6.10 0.18 5.50
C GLN A 30 -6.10 -0.49 6.87
N ALA A 31 -6.26 0.28 7.96
CA ALA A 31 -6.30 -0.26 9.32
C ALA A 31 -7.44 -1.27 9.51
N LYS A 32 -8.63 -1.00 8.94
CA LYS A 32 -9.77 -1.92 8.97
C LYS A 32 -9.49 -3.20 8.18
N ILE A 33 -8.91 -3.08 6.98
CA ILE A 33 -8.52 -4.22 6.14
C ILE A 33 -7.48 -5.08 6.86
N ASN A 34 -6.43 -4.46 7.39
CA ASN A 34 -5.38 -5.15 8.15
C ASN A 34 -5.97 -5.91 9.34
N LYS A 35 -6.85 -5.27 10.12
CA LYS A 35 -7.53 -5.91 11.26
C LYS A 35 -8.36 -7.11 10.82
N TYR A 36 -9.10 -7.00 9.73
CA TYR A 36 -9.86 -8.13 9.17
C TYR A 36 -8.93 -9.28 8.75
N LEU A 37 -7.87 -8.98 8.00
CA LEU A 37 -6.89 -9.99 7.55
C LEU A 37 -6.22 -10.69 8.72
N SER A 38 -5.82 -9.95 9.76
CA SER A 38 -5.24 -10.55 10.97
C SER A 38 -6.17 -11.53 11.66
N ARG A 39 -7.48 -11.22 11.72
CA ARG A 39 -8.48 -12.12 12.28
C ARG A 39 -8.65 -13.39 11.44
N VAL A 40 -8.94 -13.26 10.15
CA VAL A 40 -9.30 -14.42 9.29
C VAL A 40 -8.11 -15.31 8.95
N THR A 41 -6.90 -14.75 8.95
CA THR A 41 -5.66 -15.51 8.69
C THR A 41 -4.90 -15.86 9.97
N SER A 42 -5.40 -15.48 11.15
CA SER A 42 -4.72 -15.70 12.44
C SER A 42 -3.24 -15.25 12.41
N CYS A 43 -2.95 -14.10 11.81
CA CYS A 43 -1.62 -13.49 11.87
C CYS A 43 -1.57 -12.45 12.98
N LYS A 44 -0.37 -12.19 13.51
CA LYS A 44 -0.15 -11.15 14.51
C LYS A 44 -0.37 -9.76 13.91
N THR A 45 0.07 -9.56 12.68
CA THR A 45 0.02 -8.26 12.01
C THR A 45 -0.13 -8.44 10.50
N ALA A 46 -1.02 -7.65 9.90
CA ALA A 46 -1.13 -7.48 8.46
C ALA A 46 -0.83 -6.03 8.08
N PHE A 47 -0.34 -5.82 6.87
CA PHE A 47 -0.02 -4.49 6.32
C PHE A 47 0.04 -4.56 4.80
N LEU A 48 0.01 -3.39 4.14
CA LEU A 48 -0.02 -3.29 2.68
C LEU A 48 1.19 -2.52 2.18
N PHE A 49 1.80 -3.01 1.11
CA PHE A 49 2.69 -2.22 0.27
C PHE A 49 1.95 -1.76 -0.97
N LEU A 50 1.85 -0.46 -1.19
CA LEU A 50 1.34 0.13 -2.42
C LEU A 50 2.46 0.20 -3.44
N VAL A 51 2.20 -0.22 -4.67
CA VAL A 51 3.16 -0.11 -5.77
C VAL A 51 3.07 1.30 -6.34
N SER A 52 4.20 1.98 -6.48
CA SER A 52 4.24 3.30 -7.13
C SER A 52 3.82 3.21 -8.60
N GLU A 53 3.31 4.30 -9.18
CA GLU A 53 2.88 4.32 -10.59
C GLU A 53 4.02 3.97 -11.56
N GLU A 54 5.24 4.38 -11.23
CA GLU A 54 6.46 4.06 -11.99
C GLU A 54 6.91 2.61 -11.80
N GLY A 55 6.38 1.91 -10.79
CA GLY A 55 6.80 0.56 -10.46
C GLY A 55 8.24 0.50 -9.99
N LEU A 56 8.71 1.50 -9.24
CA LEU A 56 10.09 1.56 -8.75
C LEU A 56 10.19 1.54 -7.22
N GLU A 57 9.08 1.77 -6.53
CA GLU A 57 9.01 1.81 -5.08
C GLU A 57 7.75 1.12 -4.57
N LEU A 58 7.88 0.52 -3.40
CA LEU A 58 6.79 0.09 -2.54
C LEU A 58 6.67 1.06 -1.38
N SER A 59 5.46 1.54 -1.08
CA SER A 59 5.20 2.38 0.09
C SER A 59 4.27 1.70 1.09
N CYS A 60 4.53 1.86 2.39
CA CYS A 60 3.66 1.39 3.46
C CYS A 60 3.48 2.50 4.50
N GLY A 61 2.24 2.89 4.75
CA GLY A 61 1.87 3.91 5.74
C GLY A 61 1.14 3.37 6.97
N VAL A 62 0.71 2.09 6.96
CA VAL A 62 -0.09 1.51 8.04
C VAL A 62 0.35 0.08 8.33
N VAL A 63 0.69 -0.21 9.59
CA VAL A 63 1.07 -1.54 10.07
C VAL A 63 0.07 -2.00 11.13
N GLY A 64 -0.67 -3.08 10.84
CA GLY A 64 -1.80 -3.49 11.66
C GLY A 64 -2.86 -2.39 11.69
N ASP A 65 -3.21 -1.93 12.89
CA ASP A 65 -4.12 -0.82 13.14
C ASP A 65 -3.42 0.53 13.38
N LYS A 66 -2.08 0.58 13.27
CA LYS A 66 -1.28 1.75 13.61
C LYS A 66 -0.79 2.47 12.35
N PRO A 67 -1.16 3.75 12.13
CA PRO A 67 -0.50 4.57 11.12
C PRO A 67 0.94 4.86 11.50
N LEU A 68 1.81 4.94 10.50
CA LEU A 68 3.18 5.39 10.65
C LEU A 68 3.26 6.91 10.59
N ALA A 69 4.26 7.49 11.25
CA ALA A 69 4.50 8.94 11.20
C ALA A 69 4.87 9.43 9.78
N SER A 70 5.54 8.56 9.01
CA SER A 70 5.88 8.75 7.62
C SER A 70 5.86 7.41 6.90
N ASP A 71 5.44 7.40 5.65
CA ASP A 71 5.46 6.20 4.82
C ASP A 71 6.87 5.63 4.71
N VAL A 72 7.00 4.34 4.95
CA VAL A 72 8.24 3.59 4.69
C VAL A 72 8.25 3.23 3.21
N LYS A 73 9.34 3.60 2.55
CA LYS A 73 9.57 3.31 1.13
C LYS A 73 10.63 2.23 0.97
N ILE A 74 10.36 1.26 0.12
CA ILE A 74 11.28 0.19 -0.23
C ILE A 74 11.46 0.22 -1.75
N PRO A 75 12.68 0.46 -2.25
CA PRO A 75 12.94 0.45 -3.69
C PRO A 75 12.80 -0.97 -4.24
N VAL A 76 12.18 -1.09 -5.41
CA VAL A 76 12.05 -2.33 -6.17
C VAL A 76 12.43 -2.06 -7.62
N SER A 77 13.32 -2.86 -8.19
CA SER A 77 13.69 -2.71 -9.61
C SER A 77 12.78 -3.56 -10.48
N LEU A 78 11.66 -3.00 -10.96
CA LEU A 78 10.74 -3.71 -11.87
C LEU A 78 11.19 -3.66 -13.34
N ALA A 79 12.40 -3.15 -13.63
CA ALA A 79 12.94 -3.14 -14.98
C ALA A 79 12.99 -4.56 -15.55
N SER A 80 12.30 -4.76 -16.67
CA SER A 80 12.32 -6.01 -17.43
C SER A 80 13.77 -6.37 -17.78
N SER A 81 14.09 -7.65 -17.64
CA SER A 81 15.40 -8.28 -17.80
C SER A 81 16.07 -8.09 -19.18
N SER A 82 16.30 -6.87 -19.64
CA SER A 82 17.16 -6.54 -20.78
C SER A 82 18.62 -6.31 -20.35
N SER A 83 18.85 -5.96 -19.07
CA SER A 83 20.18 -5.96 -18.46
C SER A 83 20.42 -7.27 -17.72
N ARG A 84 21.25 -8.11 -18.31
CA ARG A 84 21.64 -9.48 -17.92
C ARG A 84 22.43 -9.57 -16.59
N CYS A 85 22.23 -8.65 -15.66
CA CYS A 85 23.08 -8.48 -14.47
C CYS A 85 22.33 -8.14 -13.16
N VAL A 86 21.01 -8.18 -13.09
CA VAL A 86 20.31 -8.12 -11.78
C VAL A 86 19.92 -9.53 -11.38
N SER A 87 20.66 -10.09 -10.44
CA SER A 87 20.36 -11.38 -9.84
C SER A 87 18.90 -11.43 -9.35
N LYS A 88 18.16 -12.48 -9.72
CA LYS A 88 16.82 -12.79 -9.18
C LYS A 88 16.78 -12.81 -7.64
N THR A 89 17.94 -12.93 -6.98
CA THR A 89 18.05 -12.91 -5.52
C THR A 89 17.94 -11.51 -4.91
N SER A 90 18.15 -10.41 -5.65
CA SER A 90 18.23 -9.06 -5.08
C SER A 90 16.89 -8.32 -5.01
N ASN A 91 15.84 -8.82 -5.67
CA ASN A 91 14.57 -8.11 -5.77
C ASN A 91 13.34 -9.00 -5.52
N SER A 92 13.31 -9.74 -4.41
CA SER A 92 12.22 -10.69 -4.15
C SER A 92 10.83 -10.03 -4.23
N LEU A 93 10.61 -8.90 -3.54
CA LEU A 93 9.33 -8.20 -3.58
C LEU A 93 8.99 -7.65 -4.97
N GLY A 94 9.97 -7.19 -5.75
CA GLY A 94 9.71 -6.79 -7.13
C GLY A 94 9.39 -7.96 -8.05
N SER A 95 9.97 -9.15 -7.84
CA SER A 95 9.54 -10.37 -8.53
C SER A 95 8.09 -10.74 -8.21
N ALA A 96 7.61 -10.52 -6.97
CA ALA A 96 6.18 -10.69 -6.64
C ALA A 96 5.28 -9.79 -7.48
N VAL A 97 5.70 -8.53 -7.71
CA VAL A 97 4.96 -7.56 -8.52
C VAL A 97 5.01 -7.93 -10.00
N LEU A 98 6.19 -8.26 -10.54
CA LEU A 98 6.37 -8.61 -11.96
C LEU A 98 5.71 -9.92 -12.36
N GLU A 99 5.89 -10.95 -11.54
CA GLU A 99 5.46 -12.32 -11.86
C GLU A 99 4.06 -12.62 -11.29
N ASN A 100 3.46 -11.68 -10.55
CA ASN A 100 2.20 -11.87 -9.81
C ASN A 100 2.23 -13.13 -8.93
N GLN A 101 3.38 -13.38 -8.29
CA GLN A 101 3.62 -14.56 -7.47
C GLN A 101 3.58 -14.25 -5.97
N VAL A 102 3.01 -15.19 -5.22
CA VAL A 102 3.00 -15.15 -3.76
C VAL A 102 4.40 -15.43 -3.25
N ILE A 103 4.84 -14.66 -2.26
CA ILE A 103 6.17 -14.80 -1.67
C ILE A 103 6.05 -15.16 -0.20
N SER A 104 6.79 -16.17 0.20
CA SER A 104 6.94 -16.63 1.58
C SER A 104 8.17 -16.03 2.27
N PHE A 105 8.29 -16.24 3.57
CA PHE A 105 9.43 -15.75 4.36
C PHE A 105 10.80 -16.21 3.83
N LEU A 106 10.89 -17.45 3.33
CA LEU A 106 12.14 -18.04 2.85
C LEU A 106 12.61 -17.43 1.53
N GLU A 107 11.65 -17.01 0.69
CA GLU A 107 11.89 -16.41 -0.61
C GLU A 107 12.21 -14.91 -0.52
N LEU A 108 11.95 -14.28 0.63
CA LEU A 108 12.44 -12.93 0.89
C LEU A 108 13.96 -12.91 0.93
N ASN A 109 14.55 -12.05 0.11
CA ASN A 109 15.97 -11.78 0.19
C ASN A 109 16.34 -11.06 1.51
N PRO A 110 17.62 -11.07 1.91
CA PRO A 110 18.05 -10.47 3.18
C PRO A 110 17.72 -8.98 3.32
N ALA A 111 17.83 -8.20 2.23
CA ALA A 111 17.57 -6.76 2.25
C ALA A 111 16.09 -6.44 2.52
N HIS A 112 15.19 -7.06 1.76
CA HIS A 112 13.74 -6.92 1.97
C HIS A 112 13.30 -7.53 3.29
N ARG A 113 13.89 -8.66 3.71
CA ARG A 113 13.62 -9.25 5.03
C ARG A 113 13.98 -8.27 6.13
N GLN A 114 15.15 -7.64 6.08
CA GLN A 114 15.55 -6.64 7.06
C GLN A 114 14.63 -5.40 7.03
N ALA A 115 14.25 -4.93 5.84
CA ALA A 115 13.32 -3.81 5.71
C ALA A 115 11.95 -4.12 6.33
N VAL A 116 11.41 -5.33 6.11
CA VAL A 116 10.16 -5.79 6.74
C VAL A 116 10.32 -5.91 8.26
N LEU A 117 11.43 -6.44 8.76
CA LEU A 117 11.70 -6.53 10.20
C LEU A 117 11.77 -5.14 10.86
N ASN A 118 12.45 -4.19 10.21
CA ASN A 118 12.53 -2.80 10.67
C ASN A 118 11.15 -2.13 10.68
N LEU A 119 10.35 -2.34 9.64
CA LEU A 119 8.98 -1.84 9.52
C LEU A 119 8.08 -2.37 10.65
N LEU A 120 8.20 -3.66 10.98
CA LEU A 120 7.37 -4.30 12.00
C LEU A 120 7.84 -3.98 13.42
N GLY A 121 9.13 -3.75 13.63
CA GLY A 121 9.71 -3.48 14.95
C GLY A 121 9.73 -4.69 15.89
N PHE A 122 9.55 -5.91 15.37
CA PHE A 122 9.65 -7.15 16.14
C PHE A 122 10.12 -8.33 15.25
N PRO A 123 10.76 -9.35 15.83
CA PRO A 123 11.18 -10.53 15.08
C PRO A 123 9.97 -11.34 14.58
N ILE A 124 10.05 -11.83 13.34
CA ILE A 124 9.04 -12.70 12.74
C ILE A 124 9.65 -14.03 12.29
N HIS A 125 8.88 -15.09 12.40
CA HIS A 125 9.29 -16.45 11.97
C HIS A 125 8.55 -16.93 10.72
N SER A 126 7.48 -16.22 10.33
CA SER A 126 6.67 -16.55 9.17
C SER A 126 6.16 -15.28 8.52
N PHE A 127 6.07 -15.29 7.19
CA PHE A 127 5.65 -14.17 6.37
C PHE A 127 4.98 -14.69 5.10
N LEU A 128 3.95 -13.97 4.65
CA LEU A 128 3.28 -14.20 3.38
C LEU A 128 3.01 -12.85 2.71
N CYS A 129 3.36 -12.73 1.45
CA CYS A 129 3.09 -11.57 0.63
C CYS A 129 2.30 -11.99 -0.59
N VAL A 130 1.09 -11.44 -0.74
CA VAL A 130 0.15 -11.79 -1.78
C VAL A 130 -0.02 -10.60 -2.73
N PRO A 131 0.38 -10.71 -4.01
CA PRO A 131 0.15 -9.66 -4.98
C PRO A 131 -1.32 -9.55 -5.35
N ILE A 132 -1.80 -8.31 -5.48
CA ILE A 132 -3.17 -7.95 -5.79
C ILE A 132 -3.18 -7.06 -7.04
N SER A 133 -3.76 -7.56 -8.12
CA SER A 133 -3.98 -6.82 -9.36
C SER A 133 -5.39 -6.22 -9.40
N CYS A 134 -5.51 -5.03 -9.99
CA CYS A 134 -6.81 -4.42 -10.21
C CYS A 134 -7.52 -5.08 -11.40
N PRO A 135 -8.76 -5.58 -11.24
CA PRO A 135 -9.46 -6.32 -12.29
C PRO A 135 -9.95 -5.46 -13.45
N ASP A 136 -10.03 -4.13 -13.31
CA ASP A 136 -10.60 -3.21 -14.32
C ASP A 136 -9.79 -3.09 -15.62
N LYS A 137 -8.61 -3.71 -15.70
CA LYS A 137 -7.86 -3.83 -16.96
C LYS A 137 -8.12 -5.22 -17.52
N ASN A 138 -9.09 -5.34 -18.43
CA ASN A 138 -9.45 -6.55 -19.21
C ASN A 138 -8.32 -7.06 -20.13
N GLU A 139 -7.08 -7.04 -19.65
CA GLU A 139 -5.91 -7.56 -20.33
C GLU A 139 -5.32 -8.70 -19.50
N SER A 140 -5.00 -9.80 -20.18
CA SER A 140 -4.22 -10.88 -19.59
C SER A 140 -2.86 -10.31 -19.19
N GLY A 141 -2.67 -9.94 -17.91
CA GLY A 141 -1.46 -9.26 -17.43
C GLY A 141 -1.66 -7.95 -16.66
N ALA A 142 -2.85 -7.67 -16.11
CA ALA A 142 -3.09 -6.46 -15.31
C ALA A 142 -2.00 -6.26 -14.21
N PRO A 143 -1.37 -5.07 -14.17
CA PRO A 143 -0.26 -4.82 -13.25
C PRO A 143 -0.72 -4.92 -11.80
N VAL A 144 0.14 -5.50 -10.96
CA VAL A 144 -0.06 -5.59 -9.52
C VAL A 144 -0.09 -4.17 -8.95
N SER A 145 -1.18 -3.83 -8.25
CA SER A 145 -1.40 -2.50 -7.68
C SER A 145 -0.92 -2.39 -6.24
N LEU A 146 -0.97 -3.51 -5.49
CA LEU A 146 -0.48 -3.59 -4.12
C LEU A 146 -0.04 -5.01 -3.76
N LEU A 147 0.77 -5.12 -2.73
CA LEU A 147 1.10 -6.37 -2.05
C LEU A 147 0.45 -6.39 -0.67
N ALA A 148 -0.35 -7.40 -0.40
CA ALA A 148 -0.94 -7.63 0.91
C ALA A 148 -0.06 -8.59 1.73
N CYS A 149 0.45 -8.11 2.85
CA CYS A 149 1.44 -8.83 3.65
C CYS A 149 0.85 -9.29 4.99
N LEU A 150 1.17 -10.53 5.36
CA LEU A 150 0.85 -11.14 6.65
C LEU A 150 2.17 -11.50 7.35
N ALA A 151 2.28 -11.11 8.61
CA ALA A 151 3.45 -11.38 9.44
C ALA A 151 3.06 -12.17 10.68
N GLN A 152 3.90 -13.14 11.03
CA GLN A 152 3.81 -13.95 12.24
C GLN A 152 2.47 -14.68 12.39
N LYS A 153 2.35 -15.88 11.81
CA LYS A 153 1.23 -16.78 11.94
C LYS A 153 1.14 -17.29 13.39
N ALA A 154 -0.05 -17.21 13.98
CA ALA A 154 -0.29 -17.75 15.31
C ALA A 154 -0.44 -19.28 15.26
N GLY A 155 0.24 -19.97 16.18
CA GLY A 155 0.10 -21.41 16.39
C GLY A 155 0.59 -22.32 15.26
N ARG A 156 1.24 -21.78 14.21
CA ARG A 156 1.80 -22.54 13.08
C ARG A 156 3.10 -21.92 12.59
N PRO A 157 4.02 -22.73 12.01
CA PRO A 157 5.31 -22.24 11.53
C PRO A 157 5.23 -21.46 10.21
N SER A 158 4.16 -21.64 9.43
CA SER A 158 4.02 -21.03 8.10
C SER A 158 2.57 -20.72 7.74
N PHE A 159 2.42 -19.79 6.80
CA PHE A 159 1.16 -19.52 6.12
C PHE A 159 0.90 -20.57 5.03
N THR A 160 -0.37 -20.76 4.69
CA THR A 160 -0.83 -21.76 3.72
C THR A 160 -1.42 -21.12 2.47
N SER A 161 -1.61 -21.92 1.41
CA SER A 161 -2.32 -21.48 0.20
C SER A 161 -3.74 -20.95 0.50
N ARG A 162 -4.36 -21.46 1.56
CA ARG A 162 -5.65 -20.98 2.06
C ARG A 162 -5.57 -19.55 2.61
N ASP A 163 -4.50 -19.20 3.31
CA ASP A 163 -4.29 -17.83 3.79
C ASP A 163 -4.17 -16.86 2.61
N ALA A 164 -3.45 -17.26 1.55
CA ALA A 164 -3.36 -16.49 0.31
C ALA A 164 -4.72 -16.34 -0.38
N ALA A 165 -5.54 -17.40 -0.39
CA ALA A 165 -6.89 -17.35 -0.96
C ALA A 165 -7.82 -16.39 -0.19
N LEU A 166 -7.76 -16.38 1.15
CA LEU A 166 -8.52 -15.45 1.98
C LEU A 166 -8.14 -13.99 1.72
N VAL A 167 -6.84 -13.72 1.56
CA VAL A 167 -6.36 -12.38 1.20
C VAL A 167 -6.91 -11.95 -0.16
N ARG A 168 -6.81 -12.81 -1.18
CA ARG A 168 -7.35 -12.50 -2.52
C ARG A 168 -8.86 -12.26 -2.49
N GLU A 169 -9.60 -13.09 -1.75
CA GLU A 169 -11.05 -12.96 -1.63
C GLU A 169 -11.44 -11.63 -0.97
N CYS A 170 -10.71 -11.21 0.08
CA CYS A 170 -10.89 -9.90 0.68
C CYS A 170 -10.74 -8.78 -0.36
N PHE A 171 -9.65 -8.81 -1.13
CA PHE A 171 -9.34 -7.76 -2.10
C PHE A 171 -10.24 -7.76 -3.34
N ARG A 172 -10.95 -8.85 -3.65
CA ARG A 172 -11.98 -8.82 -4.70
C ARG A 172 -13.06 -7.76 -4.44
N VAL A 173 -13.38 -7.50 -3.17
CA VAL A 173 -14.44 -6.56 -2.78
C VAL A 173 -13.90 -5.24 -2.21
N VAL A 174 -12.76 -5.25 -1.52
CA VAL A 174 -12.23 -4.03 -0.87
C VAL A 174 -11.29 -3.20 -1.75
N LEU A 175 -10.75 -3.78 -2.83
CA LEU A 175 -9.74 -3.10 -3.65
C LEU A 175 -10.29 -1.82 -4.27
N GLY A 176 -11.46 -1.87 -4.91
CA GLY A 176 -12.08 -0.68 -5.54
C GLY A 176 -12.25 0.49 -4.56
N PRO A 177 -12.94 0.31 -3.42
CA PRO A 177 -13.08 1.33 -2.40
C PRO A 177 -11.73 1.84 -1.85
N LEU A 178 -10.75 0.97 -1.64
CA LEU A 178 -9.42 1.36 -1.17
C LEU A 178 -8.69 2.23 -2.20
N MET A 179 -8.67 1.81 -3.47
CA MET A 179 -8.00 2.58 -4.54
C MET A 179 -8.66 3.94 -4.75
N ALA A 180 -10.00 4.01 -4.67
CA ALA A 180 -10.72 5.29 -4.73
C ALA A 180 -10.37 6.22 -3.56
N ALA A 181 -10.25 5.68 -2.33
CA ALA A 181 -9.82 6.44 -1.17
C ALA A 181 -8.38 6.98 -1.32
N LEU A 182 -7.46 6.15 -1.82
CA LEU A 182 -6.08 6.53 -2.10
C LEU A 182 -6.00 7.64 -3.15
N ALA A 183 -6.68 7.47 -4.29
CA ALA A 183 -6.72 8.47 -5.35
C ALA A 183 -7.30 9.81 -4.87
N CYS A 184 -8.41 9.77 -4.13
CA CYS A 184 -9.03 10.98 -3.58
C CYS A 184 -8.11 11.69 -2.56
N SER A 185 -7.38 10.93 -1.75
CA SER A 185 -6.40 11.48 -0.80
C SER A 185 -5.24 12.18 -1.54
N GLU A 186 -4.70 11.57 -2.58
CA GLU A 186 -3.62 12.15 -3.38
C GLU A 186 -4.07 13.42 -4.12
N GLU A 187 -5.27 13.40 -4.73
CA GLU A 187 -5.84 14.59 -5.37
C GLU A 187 -5.98 15.75 -4.38
N ARG A 188 -6.48 15.46 -3.17
CA ARG A 188 -6.58 16.46 -2.09
C ARG A 188 -5.22 17.00 -1.68
N ARG A 189 -4.21 16.13 -1.57
CA ARG A 189 -2.83 16.53 -1.23
C ARG A 189 -2.26 17.46 -2.29
N LEU A 190 -2.36 17.10 -3.56
CA LEU A 190 -1.91 17.91 -4.70
C LEU A 190 -2.64 19.26 -4.76
N ARG A 191 -3.96 19.27 -4.57
CA ARG A 191 -4.76 20.51 -4.53
C ARG A 191 -4.29 21.45 -3.42
N LYS A 192 -4.01 20.94 -2.22
CA LYS A 192 -3.48 21.74 -1.10
C LYS A 192 -2.11 22.32 -1.43
N GLN A 193 -1.21 21.53 -2.02
CA GLN A 193 0.12 21.99 -2.43
C GLN A 193 0.04 23.12 -3.47
N CYS A 194 -0.81 22.97 -4.49
CA CYS A 194 -1.04 23.99 -5.50
C CYS A 194 -1.62 25.28 -4.91
N GLN A 195 -2.62 25.17 -4.01
CA GLN A 195 -3.19 26.33 -3.32
C GLN A 195 -2.17 27.05 -2.43
N SER A 196 -1.29 26.32 -1.76
CA SER A 196 -0.19 26.89 -0.97
C SER A 196 0.75 27.70 -1.86
N LEU A 197 1.16 27.14 -3.00
CA LEU A 197 2.03 27.83 -3.95
C LEU A 197 1.38 29.10 -4.51
N LEU A 198 0.11 29.03 -4.91
CA LEU A 198 -0.66 30.19 -5.38
C LEU A 198 -0.78 31.27 -4.30
N THR A 199 -0.92 30.88 -3.04
CA THR A 199 -0.97 31.83 -1.92
C THR A 199 0.36 32.55 -1.74
N VAL A 200 1.47 31.83 -1.79
CA VAL A 200 2.82 32.41 -1.75
C VAL A 200 3.03 33.36 -2.93
N ALA A 201 2.67 32.95 -4.15
CA ALA A 201 2.77 33.79 -5.34
C ALA A 201 1.94 35.07 -5.22
N ARG A 202 0.67 34.97 -4.79
CA ARG A 202 -0.19 36.14 -4.54
C ARG A 202 0.42 37.11 -3.53
N ASN A 203 1.00 36.58 -2.45
CA ASN A 203 1.66 37.40 -1.45
C ASN A 203 2.88 38.11 -2.04
N LEU A 204 3.74 37.41 -2.79
CA LEU A 204 4.90 38.03 -3.46
C LEU A 204 4.48 39.14 -4.42
N PHE A 205 3.47 38.91 -5.28
CA PHE A 205 2.97 39.93 -6.20
C PHE A 205 2.39 41.14 -5.49
N LYS A 206 1.67 40.94 -4.38
CA LYS A 206 1.17 42.04 -3.55
C LYS A 206 2.30 42.93 -3.03
N HIS A 207 3.38 42.32 -2.52
CA HIS A 207 4.52 43.07 -1.99
C HIS A 207 5.29 43.79 -3.09
N LEU A 208 5.44 43.18 -4.28
CA LEU A 208 6.02 43.85 -5.43
C LEU A 208 5.16 45.05 -5.87
N SER A 209 3.84 44.91 -5.94
CA SER A 209 2.95 46.03 -6.30
C SER A 209 3.01 47.18 -5.30
N GLU A 210 3.19 46.90 -4.01
CA GLU A 210 3.37 47.93 -2.98
C GLU A 210 4.72 48.68 -3.15
N LEU A 211 5.80 47.97 -3.50
CA LEU A 211 7.10 48.59 -3.80
C LEU A 211 7.06 49.47 -5.05
N PHE A 212 6.41 49.02 -6.13
CA PHE A 212 6.23 49.82 -7.34
C PHE A 212 5.32 51.03 -7.12
N PHE A 213 4.31 50.92 -6.25
CA PHE A 213 3.46 52.06 -5.91
C PHE A 213 4.22 53.13 -5.12
N VAL A 214 5.09 52.74 -4.18
CA VAL A 214 5.94 53.68 -3.42
C VAL A 214 7.01 54.32 -4.29
N ALA A 215 7.62 53.57 -5.23
CA ALA A 215 8.63 54.11 -6.13
C ALA A 215 8.07 55.20 -7.07
N ASN A 216 6.81 55.09 -7.50
CA ASN A 216 6.15 56.11 -8.34
C ASN A 216 5.66 57.36 -7.57
N PHE A 217 5.79 57.38 -6.23
CA PHE A 217 5.44 58.53 -5.39
C PHE A 217 6.67 59.33 -4.91
N LEU A 218 7.87 58.89 -5.27
CA LEU A 218 9.16 59.50 -4.92
C LEU A 218 9.84 60.22 -6.10
N ASP A 219 9.19 60.28 -7.26
CA ASP A 219 9.49 61.17 -8.40
C ASP A 219 8.41 62.25 -8.52
#